data_AF-W2H8E9-F1
#
_entry.id   AF-W2H8E9-F1
#
_cell.length_a   1.000
_cell.length_b   1.000
_cell.length_c   1.000
_cell.angle_alpha   90.00
_cell.angle_beta   90.00
_cell.angle_gamma   90.00
#
_symmetry.space_group_name_H-M   'P 1'
#
loop_
_entity.id
_entity.type
_entity.pdbx_description
1 polymer ?
#
loop_
_entity_poly.entity_id
_entity_poly.type
_entity_poly.pdbx_seq_one_letter_code
_entity_poly.pdbx_strand_id
1 'polypeptide(L)'
;MKQPFSGLKRIEADNDQISTPKSSGKQPLTYSRYSELCLETLNINGGGFSYLFLTSQWNLMCRSMSVQTLQTQHLLAKDDSVGVVFVKAKVNQEGSGPRDPRHLYANPLSPSAYWITALAGHIACHPRQEPGAFFSRIQPETTFWHLGF
;
A
#
# COMPACT_ATOMS: atom_id res chain seq x y z
N MET A 1 -20.50 29.93 -0.42
CA MET A 1 -21.33 29.56 0.74
C MET A 1 -20.45 28.79 1.72
N LYS A 2 -20.01 29.41 2.84
CA LYS A 2 -19.13 28.75 3.83
C LYS A 2 -19.98 27.84 4.71
N GLN A 3 -19.61 26.56 4.86
CA GLN A 3 -20.41 25.61 5.62
C GLN A 3 -20.34 25.92 7.14
N PRO A 4 -21.48 26.01 7.85
CA PRO A 4 -21.54 26.44 9.26
C PRO A 4 -20.97 25.43 10.27
N PHE A 5 -20.49 24.27 9.81
CA PHE A 5 -20.03 23.16 10.67
C PHE A 5 -18.51 22.98 10.74
N SER A 6 -17.71 23.87 10.11
CA SER A 6 -16.25 23.72 10.09
C SER A 6 -15.61 23.88 11.48
N GLY A 7 -16.24 24.65 12.38
CA GLY A 7 -15.75 24.87 13.74
C GLY A 7 -15.98 23.68 14.69
N LEU A 8 -17.10 22.95 14.52
CA LEU A 8 -17.43 21.81 15.37
C LEU A 8 -16.39 20.70 15.28
N LYS A 9 -15.95 20.38 14.06
CA LYS A 9 -14.91 19.37 13.81
C LYS A 9 -13.56 19.74 14.41
N ARG A 10 -13.26 21.04 14.52
CA ARG A 10 -12.01 21.54 15.11
C ARG A 10 -12.06 21.43 16.64
N ILE A 11 -13.18 21.82 17.23
CA ILE A 11 -13.41 21.69 18.68
C ILE A 11 -13.38 20.21 19.11
N GLU A 12 -13.96 19.32 18.30
CA GLU A 12 -13.94 17.87 18.57
C GLU A 12 -12.53 17.29 18.44
N ALA A 13 -11.75 17.70 17.42
CA ALA A 13 -10.36 17.29 17.27
C ALA A 13 -9.44 17.82 18.40
N ASP A 14 -9.63 19.08 18.82
CA ASP A 14 -8.89 19.67 19.95
C ASP A 14 -9.23 18.95 21.27
N ASN A 15 -10.50 18.56 21.47
CA ASN A 15 -10.92 17.75 22.62
C ASN A 15 -10.35 16.32 22.57
N ASP A 16 -10.26 15.71 21.39
CA ASP A 16 -9.64 14.39 21.20
C ASP A 16 -8.11 14.43 21.39
N GLN A 17 -7.46 15.58 21.19
CA GLN A 17 -6.04 15.76 21.52
C GLN A 17 -5.76 15.85 23.02
N ILE A 18 -6.69 16.43 23.79
CA ILE A 18 -6.52 16.70 25.23
C ILE A 18 -7.01 15.51 26.07
N SER A 19 -7.94 14.71 25.55
CA SER A 19 -8.48 13.54 26.26
C SER A 19 -7.61 12.28 26.12
N THR A 20 -7.83 11.32 27.02
CA THR A 20 -7.21 9.99 26.90
C THR A 20 -7.61 9.34 25.57
N PRO A 21 -6.70 8.63 24.88
CA PRO A 21 -7.00 8.03 23.58
C PRO A 21 -8.26 7.17 23.68
N LYS A 22 -9.34 7.59 23.02
CA LYS A 22 -10.55 6.78 22.90
C LYS A 22 -10.15 5.47 22.19
N SER A 23 -10.36 4.32 22.83
CA SER A 23 -10.09 3.01 22.18
C SER A 23 -11.11 2.64 21.09
N SER A 24 -12.00 3.57 20.75
CA SER A 24 -13.00 3.40 19.70
C SER A 24 -12.34 3.57 18.33
N GLY A 25 -12.12 2.45 17.63
CA GLY A 25 -11.56 2.43 16.28
C GLY A 25 -10.93 1.08 15.93
N LYS A 26 -10.55 0.91 14.65
CA LYS A 26 -9.71 -0.22 14.23
C LYS A 26 -8.32 -0.04 14.83
N GLN A 27 -7.80 -1.06 15.51
CA GLN A 27 -6.43 -1.05 16.02
C GLN A 27 -5.43 -0.95 14.85
N PRO A 28 -4.32 -0.21 15.01
CA PRO A 28 -3.29 -0.15 13.99
C PRO A 28 -2.69 -1.54 13.79
N LEU A 29 -2.46 -1.91 12.53
CA LEU A 29 -1.75 -3.14 12.20
C LEU A 29 -0.31 -3.00 12.69
N THR A 30 0.09 -3.83 13.66
CA THR A 30 1.45 -3.84 14.18
C THR A 30 2.42 -4.47 13.18
N TYR A 31 3.71 -4.14 13.30
CA TYR A 31 4.73 -4.76 12.46
C TYR A 31 4.78 -6.29 12.62
N SER A 32 4.64 -6.80 13.85
CA SER A 32 4.61 -8.25 14.10
C SER A 32 3.49 -8.93 13.32
N ARG A 33 2.27 -8.37 13.39
CA ARG A 33 1.13 -8.90 12.67
C ARG A 33 1.28 -8.77 11.16
N TYR A 34 1.83 -7.66 10.67
CA TYR A 34 2.18 -7.49 9.26
C TYR A 34 3.17 -8.56 8.78
N SER A 35 4.21 -8.85 9.58
CA SER A 35 5.20 -9.88 9.26
C SER A 35 4.58 -11.28 9.20
N GLU A 36 3.68 -11.61 10.11
CA GLU A 36 2.90 -12.86 10.07
C GLU A 36 2.06 -12.95 8.80
N LEU A 37 1.30 -11.90 8.47
CA LEU A 37 0.48 -11.85 7.25
C LEU A 37 1.33 -11.99 5.98
N CYS A 38 2.55 -11.45 5.94
CA CYS A 38 3.46 -11.63 4.83
C CYS A 38 3.86 -13.10 4.66
N LEU A 39 4.15 -13.80 5.75
CA LEU A 39 4.49 -15.22 5.72
C LEU A 39 3.28 -16.08 5.32
N GLU A 40 2.10 -15.76 5.85
CA GLU A 40 0.84 -16.45 5.48
C GLU A 40 0.55 -16.27 3.98
N THR A 41 0.67 -15.05 3.46
CA THR A 41 0.41 -14.75 2.04
C THR A 41 1.43 -15.36 1.09
N LEU A 42 2.67 -15.58 1.53
CA LEU A 42 3.69 -16.36 0.80
C LEU A 42 3.29 -17.82 0.60
N ASN A 43 2.61 -18.41 1.59
CA ASN A 43 2.15 -19.81 1.53
C ASN A 43 0.86 -20.01 0.71
N ILE A 44 0.19 -18.92 0.32
CA ILE A 44 -0.98 -18.99 -0.55
C ILE A 44 -0.53 -19.30 -1.98
N ASN A 45 -1.14 -20.30 -2.59
CA ASN A 45 -0.83 -20.75 -3.96
C ASN A 45 -1.38 -19.77 -5.03
N GLY A 46 -0.85 -18.53 -5.02
CA GLY A 46 -1.31 -17.40 -5.83
C GLY A 46 -0.20 -16.69 -6.59
N GLY A 47 0.95 -17.35 -6.80
CA GLY A 47 2.09 -16.80 -7.55
C GLY A 47 2.66 -15.50 -6.96
N GLY A 48 2.65 -15.38 -5.64
CA GLY A 48 3.18 -14.20 -4.93
C GLY A 48 2.34 -12.93 -5.06
N PHE A 49 1.17 -12.96 -5.70
CA PHE A 49 0.31 -11.78 -5.88
C PHE A 49 -0.08 -11.13 -4.55
N SER A 50 -0.70 -11.90 -3.63
CA SER A 50 -1.20 -11.38 -2.35
C SER A 50 -0.07 -10.81 -1.50
N TYR A 51 1.09 -11.49 -1.53
CA TYR A 51 2.29 -11.08 -0.84
C TYR A 51 2.85 -9.75 -1.39
N LEU A 52 2.99 -9.63 -2.71
CA LEU A 52 3.42 -8.39 -3.35
C LEU A 52 2.43 -7.25 -3.14
N PHE A 53 1.13 -7.53 -3.18
CA PHE A 53 0.09 -6.52 -2.96
C PHE A 53 0.14 -5.97 -1.52
N LEU A 54 0.19 -6.87 -0.53
CA LEU A 54 0.27 -6.51 0.89
C LEU A 54 1.54 -5.70 1.20
N THR A 55 2.69 -6.17 0.74
CA THR A 55 3.97 -5.47 0.95
C THR A 55 4.00 -4.12 0.23
N SER A 56 3.38 -4.00 -0.95
CA SER A 56 3.25 -2.72 -1.66
C SER A 56 2.41 -1.72 -0.85
N GLN A 57 1.28 -2.19 -0.30
CA GLN A 57 0.40 -1.35 0.51
C GLN A 57 1.11 -0.81 1.75
N TRP A 58 1.82 -1.69 2.46
CA TRP A 58 2.55 -1.36 3.68
C TRP A 58 3.72 -0.42 3.41
N ASN A 59 4.63 -0.77 2.50
CA ASN A 59 5.85 0.01 2.29
C ASN A 59 5.58 1.38 1.62
N LEU A 60 4.54 1.48 0.78
CA LEU A 60 4.15 2.76 0.17
C LEU A 60 3.23 3.60 1.07
N MET A 61 2.76 3.02 2.19
CA MET A 61 1.79 3.62 3.11
C MET A 61 0.58 4.19 2.36
N CYS A 62 -0.03 3.36 1.51
CA CYS A 62 -1.14 3.77 0.65
C CYS A 62 -2.36 2.85 0.79
N ARG A 63 -3.48 3.24 0.15
CA ARG A 63 -4.71 2.42 0.16
C ARG A 63 -4.62 1.35 -0.92
N SER A 64 -5.40 0.27 -0.77
CA SER A 64 -5.49 -0.80 -1.77
C SER A 64 -5.85 -0.27 -3.17
N MET A 65 -6.72 0.74 -3.27
CA MET A 65 -7.02 1.41 -4.54
C MET A 65 -5.80 2.07 -5.20
N SER A 66 -4.89 2.64 -4.39
CA SER A 66 -3.65 3.23 -4.90
C SER A 66 -2.68 2.13 -5.38
N VAL A 67 -2.61 1.01 -4.67
CA VAL A 67 -1.80 -0.15 -5.09
C VAL A 67 -2.33 -0.75 -6.39
N GLN A 68 -3.63 -0.98 -6.49
CA GLN A 68 -4.30 -1.55 -7.68
C GLN A 68 -4.08 -0.71 -8.94
N THR A 69 -3.98 0.61 -8.81
CA THR A 69 -3.81 1.53 -9.94
C THR A 69 -2.35 1.73 -10.35
N LEU A 70 -1.40 1.10 -9.67
CA LEU A 70 0.01 1.15 -10.07
C LEU A 70 0.19 0.61 -11.48
N GLN A 71 1.00 1.33 -12.25
CA GLN A 71 1.43 0.94 -13.59
C GLN A 71 2.92 0.62 -13.53
N THR A 72 3.41 -0.25 -14.40
CA THR A 72 4.84 -0.59 -14.50
C THR A 72 5.70 0.66 -14.68
N GLN A 73 5.24 1.62 -15.48
CA GLN A 73 5.90 2.92 -15.69
C GLN A 73 5.99 3.82 -14.44
N HIS A 74 5.27 3.51 -13.35
CA HIS A 74 5.39 4.24 -12.09
C HIS A 74 6.60 3.80 -11.27
N LEU A 75 7.18 2.64 -11.59
CA LEU A 75 8.35 2.09 -10.91
C LEU A 75 9.63 2.59 -11.58
N LEU A 76 10.48 3.23 -10.79
CA LEU A 76 11.75 3.80 -11.23
C LEU A 76 12.87 3.10 -10.47
N ALA A 77 13.84 2.52 -11.18
CA ALA A 77 15.09 2.10 -10.56
C ALA A 77 15.84 3.34 -10.05
N LYS A 78 16.23 3.33 -8.77
CA LYS A 78 16.86 4.47 -8.08
C LYS A 78 17.97 3.97 -7.16
N ASP A 79 19.18 3.85 -7.69
CA ASP A 79 20.38 3.41 -6.95
C ASP A 79 20.10 2.19 -6.03
N ASP A 80 19.97 2.39 -4.72
CA ASP A 80 19.72 1.38 -3.69
C ASP A 80 18.23 1.12 -3.40
N SER A 81 17.33 1.66 -4.22
CA SER A 81 15.89 1.65 -4.02
C SER A 81 15.09 1.53 -5.32
N VAL A 82 13.80 1.22 -5.17
CA VAL A 82 12.80 1.39 -6.23
C VAL A 82 11.91 2.57 -5.85
N GLY A 83 11.94 3.62 -6.66
CA GLY A 83 11.06 4.78 -6.52
C GLY A 83 9.70 4.52 -7.15
N VAL A 84 8.61 4.83 -6.44
CA VAL A 84 7.24 4.69 -6.94
C VAL A 84 6.57 6.04 -7.03
N VAL A 85 6.15 6.41 -8.24
CA VAL A 85 5.50 7.69 -8.53
C VAL A 85 3.98 7.51 -8.58
N PHE A 86 3.26 8.17 -7.67
CA PHE A 86 1.80 8.25 -7.74
C PHE A 86 1.37 9.44 -8.60
N VAL A 87 0.66 9.18 -9.69
CA VAL A 87 0.11 10.23 -10.57
C VAL A 87 -1.02 11.00 -9.88
N LYS A 88 -1.84 10.29 -9.09
CA LYS A 88 -2.92 10.87 -8.28
C LYS A 88 -2.75 10.45 -6.83
N ALA A 89 -2.93 11.40 -5.93
CA ALA A 89 -2.93 11.16 -4.48
C ALA A 89 -4.19 11.76 -3.87
N LYS A 90 -4.55 11.34 -2.64
CA LYS A 90 -5.75 11.86 -1.96
C LYS A 90 -5.80 13.39 -1.94
N VAL A 91 -4.64 14.01 -1.70
CA VAL A 91 -4.44 15.46 -1.60
C VAL A 91 -4.17 16.13 -2.95
N ASN A 92 -3.92 15.36 -4.00
CA ASN A 92 -3.65 15.84 -5.35
C ASN A 92 -4.43 14.96 -6.35
N GLN A 93 -5.74 15.19 -6.43
CA GLN A 93 -6.65 14.43 -7.29
C GLN A 93 -6.48 14.78 -8.77
N GLU A 94 -6.05 16.01 -9.04
CA GLU A 94 -5.79 16.53 -10.39
C GLU A 94 -4.45 16.03 -10.94
N GLY A 95 -3.53 15.59 -10.06
CA GLY A 95 -2.19 15.16 -10.44
C GLY A 95 -1.29 16.32 -10.88
N SER A 96 -1.64 17.55 -10.50
CA SER A 96 -0.92 18.78 -10.80
C SER A 96 0.16 19.03 -9.72
N GLY A 97 1.40 19.26 -10.15
CA GLY A 97 2.53 19.51 -9.25
C GLY A 97 3.59 18.41 -9.16
N PRO A 98 4.69 18.65 -8.41
CA PRO A 98 5.81 17.72 -8.26
C PRO A 98 5.36 16.37 -7.69
N ARG A 99 5.95 15.29 -8.22
CA ARG A 99 5.63 13.92 -7.83
C ARG A 99 6.88 13.26 -7.28
N ASP A 100 7.15 13.52 -6.01
CA ASP A 100 8.28 12.90 -5.33
C ASP A 100 8.04 11.38 -5.22
N PRO A 101 8.96 10.55 -5.70
CA PRO A 101 8.84 9.11 -5.59
C PRO A 101 8.81 8.66 -4.13
N ARG A 102 7.99 7.65 -3.84
CA ARG A 102 8.10 6.90 -2.58
C ARG A 102 9.09 5.77 -2.79
N HIS A 103 10.14 5.74 -1.97
CA HIS A 103 11.23 4.80 -2.15
C HIS A 103 10.99 3.50 -1.38
N LEU A 104 11.28 2.37 -2.04
CA LEU A 104 11.22 1.01 -1.50
C LEU A 104 12.66 0.49 -1.40
N TYR A 105 13.13 0.17 -0.18
CA TYR A 105 14.55 -0.08 0.13
C TYR A 105 14.85 -1.48 0.62
N ALA A 106 15.95 -2.09 0.16
CA ALA A 106 16.30 -3.46 0.52
C ALA A 106 16.33 -3.69 2.04
N ASN A 107 15.67 -4.75 2.52
CA ASN A 107 15.82 -5.21 3.91
C ASN A 107 16.22 -6.68 4.00
N PRO A 108 17.51 -7.00 4.08
CA PRO A 108 17.99 -8.37 4.19
C PRO A 108 17.71 -9.03 5.55
N LEU A 109 17.42 -8.26 6.60
CA LEU A 109 17.17 -8.79 7.94
C LEU A 109 15.77 -9.39 8.10
N SER A 110 14.85 -9.05 7.19
CA SER A 110 13.48 -9.59 7.22
C SER A 110 12.97 -9.82 5.79
N PRO A 111 13.52 -10.83 5.07
CA PRO A 111 13.22 -11.05 3.66
C PRO A 111 11.74 -11.28 3.39
N SER A 112 11.04 -11.96 4.30
CA SER A 112 9.61 -12.24 4.19
C SER A 112 8.73 -11.01 4.36
N ALA A 113 9.18 -9.93 4.99
CA ALA A 113 8.38 -8.71 5.17
C ALA A 113 8.68 -7.63 4.11
N TYR A 114 9.57 -7.95 3.15
CA TYR A 114 10.21 -6.97 2.29
C TYR A 114 9.75 -7.00 0.82
N TRP A 115 9.60 -5.81 0.24
CA TRP A 115 8.99 -5.62 -1.08
C TRP A 115 9.81 -6.18 -2.26
N ILE A 116 11.14 -6.07 -2.28
CA ILE A 116 11.91 -6.62 -3.43
C ILE A 116 11.89 -8.14 -3.42
N THR A 117 11.89 -8.77 -2.24
CA THR A 117 11.70 -10.23 -2.15
C THR A 117 10.34 -10.62 -2.72
N ALA A 118 9.29 -9.86 -2.36
CA ALA A 118 7.95 -10.06 -2.89
C ALA A 118 7.88 -9.85 -4.41
N LEU A 119 8.56 -8.82 -4.92
CA LEU A 119 8.65 -8.52 -6.33
C LEU A 119 9.33 -9.67 -7.09
N ALA A 120 10.49 -10.11 -6.59
CA ALA A 120 11.26 -11.19 -7.19
C ALA A 120 10.44 -12.49 -7.25
N GLY A 121 9.77 -12.85 -6.15
CA GLY A 121 8.88 -14.01 -6.11
C GLY A 121 7.72 -13.88 -7.11
N HIS A 122 7.09 -12.71 -7.20
CA HIS A 122 6.00 -12.48 -8.14
C HIS A 122 6.44 -12.59 -9.60
N ILE A 123 7.56 -11.96 -9.97
CA ILE A 123 8.10 -12.00 -11.34
C ILE A 123 8.58 -13.41 -11.70
N ALA A 124 9.17 -14.14 -10.76
CA ALA A 124 9.56 -15.54 -10.99
C ALA A 124 8.36 -16.41 -11.36
N CYS A 125 7.19 -16.15 -10.77
CA CYS A 125 5.93 -16.80 -11.12
C CYS A 125 5.25 -16.22 -12.37
N HIS A 126 5.57 -14.97 -12.74
CA HIS A 126 4.95 -14.22 -13.84
C HIS A 126 6.01 -13.55 -14.74
N PRO A 127 6.83 -14.33 -15.47
CA PRO A 127 7.99 -13.80 -16.19
C PRO A 127 7.64 -12.90 -17.39
N ARG A 128 6.37 -12.89 -17.81
CA ARG A 128 5.86 -12.08 -18.94
C ARG A 128 5.02 -10.90 -18.44
N GLN A 129 5.56 -10.12 -17.52
CA GLN A 129 4.92 -8.88 -17.05
C GLN A 129 4.93 -7.87 -18.21
N GLU A 130 3.77 -7.64 -18.83
CA GLU A 130 3.63 -6.67 -19.92
C GLU A 130 3.61 -5.22 -19.39
N PRO A 131 4.00 -4.23 -20.21
CA PRO A 131 3.80 -2.82 -19.89
C PRO A 131 2.31 -2.52 -19.59
N GLY A 132 2.05 -1.69 -18.58
CA GLY A 132 0.69 -1.31 -18.19
C GLY A 132 0.43 -1.60 -16.72
N ALA A 133 -0.75 -2.13 -16.41
CA ALA A 133 -1.17 -2.35 -15.02
C ALA A 133 -0.23 -3.31 -14.32
N PHE A 134 0.40 -2.84 -13.23
CA PHE A 134 1.37 -3.64 -12.49
C PHE A 134 0.70 -4.84 -11.79
N PHE A 135 -0.57 -4.68 -11.41
CA PHE A 135 -1.42 -5.74 -10.88
C PHE A 135 -2.58 -6.04 -11.86
N SER A 136 -2.26 -6.63 -13.00
CA SER A 136 -3.21 -6.92 -14.09
C SER A 136 -4.29 -7.97 -13.75
N ARG A 137 -4.09 -8.76 -12.68
CA ARG A 137 -4.96 -9.89 -12.31
C ARG A 137 -6.11 -9.55 -11.34
N ILE A 138 -6.31 -8.26 -11.02
CA ILE A 138 -7.37 -7.86 -10.10
C ILE A 138 -8.69 -7.72 -10.87
N GLN A 139 -9.47 -8.79 -10.94
CA GLN A 139 -10.93 -8.64 -11.08
C GLN A 139 -11.47 -8.16 -9.72
N PRO A 140 -12.18 -7.02 -9.65
CA PRO A 140 -12.64 -6.42 -8.39
C PRO A 140 -13.50 -7.36 -7.52
N GLU A 141 -14.15 -8.34 -8.13
CA GLU A 141 -15.23 -9.11 -7.52
C GLU A 141 -14.75 -10.37 -6.76
N THR A 142 -13.57 -10.93 -7.06
CA THR A 142 -13.27 -12.33 -6.67
C THR A 142 -12.10 -12.54 -5.70
N THR A 143 -11.17 -11.60 -5.55
CA THR A 143 -9.92 -11.88 -4.81
C THR A 143 -9.87 -11.29 -3.40
N PHE A 144 -10.58 -10.18 -3.15
CA PHE A 144 -10.51 -9.50 -1.85
C PHE A 144 -11.45 -10.07 -0.77
N TRP A 145 -12.58 -10.66 -1.16
CA TRP A 145 -13.57 -11.17 -0.18
C TRP A 145 -13.15 -12.48 0.51
N HIS A 146 -12.15 -13.19 0.00
CA HIS A 146 -11.62 -14.39 0.65
C HIS A 146 -10.56 -14.11 1.72
N LEU A 147 -10.07 -12.87 1.81
CA LEU A 147 -9.17 -12.41 2.86
C LEU A 147 -9.95 -11.45 3.76
N GLY A 148 -10.73 -12.01 4.69
CA GLY A 148 -11.54 -11.23 5.62
C GLY A 148 -10.68 -10.28 6.46
N PHE A 149 -10.83 -8.97 6.22
CA PHE A 149 -10.32 -7.85 7.03
C PHE A 149 -11.38 -6.77 7.21
#